data_AF-A0A5C8TWY6-F1
#
_entry.id   AF-A0A5C8TWY6-F1
#
_cell.length_a   1.000
_cell.length_b   1.000
_cell.length_c   1.000
_cell.angle_alpha   90.00
_cell.angle_beta   90.00
_cell.angle_gamma   90.00
#
_symmetry.space_group_name_H-M   'P 1'
#
loop_
_entity.id
_entity.type
_entity.pdbx_description
1 polymer ?
#
loop_
_entity_poly.entity_id
_entity_poly.type
_entity_poly.pdbx_seq_one_letter_code
_entity_poly.pdbx_strand_id
1 'polypeptide(L)'
;MSSAALKLVPSSAPFETPTNDLDALLYITPFNPTVLHVTQEAALDVVSELEQKKFAEMGSVEQYSGIHPKHGPCIILITSSSDSIIIPIL
;
A
#
# COMPACT_ATOMS: atom_id res chain seq x y z
N MET A 1 27.29 30.16 -8.74
CA MET A 1 25.86 29.95 -8.42
C MET A 1 25.81 29.16 -7.12
N SER A 2 25.36 29.77 -6.03
CA SER A 2 25.46 29.21 -4.68
C SER A 2 24.27 28.30 -4.38
N SER A 3 24.54 27.06 -3.98
CA SER A 3 23.54 26.08 -3.55
C SER A 3 23.00 26.48 -2.18
N ALA A 4 21.72 26.83 -2.11
CA ALA A 4 21.06 27.10 -0.83
C ALA A 4 20.75 25.76 -0.14
N ALA A 5 21.62 25.33 0.77
CA ALA A 5 21.36 24.17 1.62
C ALA A 5 20.32 24.52 2.69
N LEU A 6 19.21 23.78 2.72
CA LEU A 6 18.21 23.85 3.78
C LEU A 6 18.82 23.36 5.10
N LYS A 7 18.86 24.23 6.12
CA LYS A 7 19.46 23.96 7.42
C LYS A 7 18.34 23.66 8.43
N LEU A 8 18.30 22.44 8.94
CA LEU A 8 17.37 22.04 10.01
C LEU A 8 17.82 22.68 11.33
N VAL A 9 16.91 23.43 11.97
CA VAL A 9 17.11 24.03 13.29
C VAL A 9 16.25 23.28 14.31
N PRO A 10 16.81 22.83 15.44
CA PRO A 10 16.02 22.23 16.50
C PRO A 10 15.19 23.31 17.20
N SER A 11 13.87 23.16 17.18
CA SER A 11 12.94 24.02 17.92
C SER A 11 12.82 23.50 19.36
N SER A 12 13.13 24.36 20.33
CA SER A 12 12.96 24.13 21.75
C SER A 12 11.56 24.54 22.21
N ALA A 13 10.52 23.92 21.63
CA ALA A 13 9.19 23.96 22.20
C ALA A 13 8.98 22.67 23.00
N PRO A 14 8.63 22.73 24.30
CA PRO A 14 8.21 21.54 25.02
C PRO A 14 6.95 21.00 24.33
N PHE A 15 6.97 19.71 23.97
CA PHE A 15 5.77 19.01 23.55
C PHE A 15 4.77 19.09 24.70
N GLU A 16 3.74 19.93 24.58
CA GLU A 16 2.54 19.78 25.39
C GLU A 16 1.97 18.41 25.03
N THR A 17 2.11 17.46 25.94
CA THR A 17 1.55 16.11 25.83
C THR A 17 0.05 16.25 25.63
N PRO A 18 -0.49 15.90 24.44
CA PRO A 18 -1.93 15.75 24.32
C PRO A 18 -2.31 14.59 25.23
N THR A 19 -3.22 14.86 26.16
CA THR A 19 -3.86 13.89 27.04
C THR A 19 -4.25 12.63 26.26
N ASN A 20 -3.60 11.53 26.63
CA ASN A 20 -3.85 10.11 26.33
C ASN A 20 -5.17 9.77 25.64
N ASP A 21 -5.20 9.91 24.31
CA ASP A 21 -6.03 9.06 23.44
C ASP A 21 -5.32 8.70 22.13
N LEU A 22 -4.01 8.98 22.02
CA LEU A 22 -3.21 8.57 20.86
C LEU A 22 -2.77 7.11 20.94
N ASP A 23 -2.63 6.55 22.15
CA ASP A 23 -2.36 5.12 22.33
C ASP A 23 -3.57 4.24 21.94
N ALA A 24 -4.78 4.79 21.98
CA ALA A 24 -6.00 4.12 21.49
C ALA A 24 -6.13 4.17 19.95
N LEU A 25 -5.58 5.20 19.30
CA LEU A 25 -5.50 5.30 17.83
C LEU A 25 -4.31 4.52 17.24
N LEU A 26 -3.28 4.26 18.05
CA LEU A 26 -2.15 3.36 17.74
C LEU A 26 -2.40 1.90 18.09
N TYR A 27 -3.58 1.55 18.63
CA TYR A 27 -4.17 0.22 18.45
C TYR A 27 -4.55 0.04 16.97
N ILE A 28 -3.56 0.15 16.10
CA ILE A 28 -3.59 -0.37 14.76
C ILE A 28 -3.78 -1.86 14.98
N THR A 29 -5.03 -2.34 14.90
CA THR A 29 -5.31 -3.76 14.74
C THR A 29 -4.26 -4.28 13.77
N PRO A 30 -3.42 -5.26 14.15
CA PRO A 30 -2.33 -5.69 13.30
C PRO A 30 -2.93 -6.06 11.95
N PHE A 31 -2.67 -5.23 10.94
CA PHE A 31 -3.10 -5.47 9.58
C PHE A 31 -2.26 -6.66 9.13
N ASN A 32 -2.85 -7.85 9.24
CA ASN A 32 -2.26 -9.11 8.81
C ASN A 32 -2.98 -9.52 7.51
N PRO A 33 -2.71 -8.83 6.39
CA PRO A 33 -3.35 -9.16 5.14
C PRO A 33 -2.88 -10.56 4.74
N THR A 34 -3.82 -11.40 4.32
CA THR A 34 -3.46 -12.67 3.70
C THR A 34 -2.84 -12.37 2.35
N VAL A 35 -1.51 -12.40 2.25
CA VAL A 35 -0.81 -12.19 0.96
C VAL A 35 -0.84 -13.50 0.17
N LEU A 36 -1.48 -13.47 -1.00
CA LEU A 36 -1.57 -14.60 -1.90
C LEU A 36 -0.52 -14.45 -3.00
N HIS A 37 0.44 -15.37 -3.04
CA HIS A 37 1.42 -15.49 -4.13
C HIS A 37 0.82 -16.30 -5.27
N VAL A 38 0.83 -15.74 -6.47
CA VAL A 38 0.20 -16.29 -7.67
C VAL A 38 1.10 -16.07 -8.89
N THR A 39 0.87 -16.84 -9.95
CA THR A 39 1.58 -16.58 -11.21
C THR A 39 1.12 -15.27 -11.84
N GLN A 40 1.92 -14.73 -12.76
CA GLN A 40 1.56 -13.54 -13.52
C GLN A 40 0.25 -13.74 -14.31
N GLU A 41 0.04 -14.90 -14.92
CA GLU A 41 -1.20 -15.19 -15.66
C GLU A 41 -2.43 -15.14 -14.75
N ALA A 42 -2.34 -15.79 -13.58
CA ALA A 42 -3.43 -15.78 -12.61
C ALA A 42 -3.73 -14.37 -12.09
N ALA A 43 -2.71 -13.54 -11.87
CA ALA A 43 -2.91 -12.15 -11.45
C ALA A 43 -3.58 -11.30 -12.55
N LEU A 44 -3.20 -11.51 -13.82
CA LEU A 44 -3.83 -10.84 -14.96
C LEU A 44 -5.30 -11.25 -15.14
N ASP A 45 -5.63 -12.53 -14.90
CA ASP A 45 -7.01 -13.01 -14.93
C ASP A 45 -7.86 -12.31 -13.86
N VAL A 46 -7.36 -12.22 -12.61
CA VAL A 46 -8.05 -11.50 -11.52
C VAL A 46 -8.18 -10.02 -11.84
N VAL A 47 -7.13 -9.40 -12.40
CA VAL A 47 -7.22 -8.01 -12.87
C VAL A 47 -8.32 -7.88 -13.90
N SER A 48 -8.47 -8.82 -14.85
CA SER A 48 -9.49 -8.74 -15.91
C SER A 48 -10.92 -8.58 -15.37
N GLU A 49 -11.21 -9.16 -14.20
CA GLU A 49 -12.50 -9.13 -13.52
C GLU A 49 -12.66 -7.96 -12.51
N LEU A 50 -11.63 -7.15 -12.28
CA LEU A 50 -11.74 -5.99 -11.39
C LEU A 50 -12.64 -4.89 -11.99
N GLU A 51 -13.61 -4.44 -11.19
CA GLU A 51 -14.51 -3.33 -11.55
C GLU A 51 -13.80 -1.97 -11.61
N GLN A 52 -12.70 -1.80 -10.85
CA GLN A 52 -11.87 -0.60 -10.84
C GLN A 52 -10.44 -0.98 -11.25
N LYS A 53 -9.89 -0.28 -12.26
CA LYS A 53 -8.59 -0.61 -12.88
C LYS A 53 -7.76 0.65 -13.12
N LYS A 54 -6.94 1.06 -12.16
CA LYS A 54 -5.58 1.62 -12.36
C LYS A 54 -5.11 2.36 -11.12
N PHE A 55 -3.86 2.13 -10.73
CA PHE A 55 -3.23 2.98 -9.71
C PHE A 55 -1.84 3.49 -10.11
N ALA A 56 -0.90 2.64 -10.54
CA ALA A 56 0.43 3.10 -10.93
C ALA A 56 1.24 2.00 -11.64
N GLU A 57 2.18 2.42 -12.49
CA GLU A 57 3.27 1.59 -13.01
C GLU A 57 4.58 2.09 -12.37
N MET A 58 5.25 1.24 -11.60
CA MET A 58 6.52 1.57 -10.92
C MET A 58 7.62 0.64 -11.41
N GLY A 59 8.31 1.05 -12.48
CA GLY A 59 9.36 0.23 -13.08
C GLY A 59 8.78 -1.03 -13.73
N SER A 60 9.12 -2.21 -13.20
CA SER A 60 8.65 -3.51 -13.71
C SER A 60 7.46 -4.09 -12.93
N VAL A 61 6.83 -3.29 -12.07
CA VAL A 61 5.69 -3.69 -11.25
C VAL A 61 4.47 -2.87 -11.64
N GLU A 62 3.41 -3.56 -12.04
CA GLU A 62 2.11 -2.96 -12.29
C GLU A 62 1.21 -3.13 -11.07
N GLN A 63 0.64 -2.04 -10.57
CA GLN A 63 -0.25 -2.05 -9.43
C GLN A 63 -1.71 -1.78 -9.83
N TYR A 64 -2.57 -2.70 -9.42
CA TYR A 64 -4.01 -2.63 -9.58
C TYR A 64 -4.68 -2.64 -8.21
N SER A 65 -5.83 -2.01 -8.10
CA SER A 65 -6.68 -2.06 -6.91
C SER A 65 -8.13 -1.95 -7.35
N GLY A 66 -9.01 -2.68 -6.67
CA GLY A 66 -10.43 -2.65 -6.97
C GLY A 66 -11.19 -3.68 -6.15
N ILE A 67 -12.42 -3.95 -6.56
CA ILE A 67 -13.28 -4.97 -5.95
C ILE A 67 -13.37 -6.13 -6.92
N HIS A 68 -12.93 -7.31 -6.49
CA HIS A 68 -13.05 -8.55 -7.22
C HIS A 68 -14.33 -9.29 -6.78
N PRO A 69 -15.14 -9.84 -7.71
CA PRO A 69 -16.42 -10.47 -7.38
C PRO A 69 -16.32 -11.62 -6.37
N LYS A 70 -15.19 -12.35 -6.39
CA LYS A 70 -14.94 -13.49 -5.47
C LYS A 70 -14.10 -13.14 -4.23
N HIS A 71 -13.21 -12.16 -4.35
CA HIS A 71 -12.19 -11.88 -3.32
C HIS A 71 -12.49 -10.59 -2.54
N GLY A 72 -13.52 -9.84 -2.94
CA GLY A 72 -13.84 -8.55 -2.36
C GLY A 72 -12.81 -7.48 -2.76
N PRO A 73 -12.69 -6.40 -1.96
CA PRO A 73 -11.67 -5.38 -2.16
C PRO A 73 -10.25 -5.99 -2.11
N CYS A 74 -9.42 -5.72 -3.12
CA CYS A 74 -8.06 -6.24 -3.16
C CYS A 74 -7.09 -5.31 -3.90
N ILE A 75 -5.81 -5.41 -3.53
CA ILE A 75 -4.68 -4.82 -4.25
C ILE A 75 -3.95 -5.97 -4.96
N ILE A 76 -3.56 -5.74 -6.21
CA ILE A 76 -2.83 -6.72 -7.02
C ILE A 76 -1.54 -6.06 -7.50
N LEU A 77 -0.42 -6.74 -7.29
CA LEU A 77 0.89 -6.32 -7.76
C LEU A 77 1.39 -7.38 -8.74
N ILE A 78 1.44 -7.01 -10.01
CA ILE A 78 1.90 -7.87 -11.09
C ILE A 78 3.37 -7.55 -11.32
N THR A 79 4.23 -8.55 -11.17
CA THR A 79 5.64 -8.43 -11.49
C THR A 79 5.94 -9.25 -12.75
N SER A 80 6.90 -8.79 -13.55
CA SER A 80 7.43 -9.58 -14.68
C SER A 80 8.31 -10.76 -14.22
N SER A 81 8.59 -10.86 -12.92
CA SER A 81 9.47 -11.86 -12.32
C SER A 81 8.69 -13.02 -11.69
N SER A 82 7.90 -13.76 -12.48
CA SER A 82 7.22 -15.04 -12.15
C SER A 82 6.25 -15.09 -10.93
N ASP A 83 6.40 -14.23 -9.94
CA ASP A 83 5.65 -14.19 -8.70
C ASP A 83 4.92 -12.84 -8.61
N SER A 84 3.60 -12.91 -8.68
CA SER A 84 2.70 -11.77 -8.51
C SER A 84 1.92 -11.96 -7.22
N ILE A 85 1.48 -10.86 -6.60
CA ILE A 85 0.82 -10.93 -5.30
C ILE A 85 -0.55 -10.28 -5.33
N ILE A 86 -1.50 -10.93 -4.66
CA ILE A 86 -2.84 -10.43 -4.41
C ILE A 86 -2.99 -10.24 -2.91
N ILE A 87 -3.43 -9.05 -2.51
CA ILE A 87 -3.62 -8.62 -1.13
C ILE A 87 -5.10 -8.28 -0.97
N PRO A 88 -5.94 -9.21 -0.50
CA PRO A 88 -7.30 -8.92 -0.08
C PRO A 88 -7.29 -7.93 1.08
N ILE A 89 -8.18 -6.94 1.02
CA ILE A 89 -8.41 -5.95 2.07
C ILE A 89 -9.69 -6.40 2.79
N LEU A 90 -9.53 -6.95 4.00
CA LEU A 90 -10.61 -7.37 4.90
C LEU A 90 -11.01 -6.23 5.84
#